data_AF-A0AAW2KRL0-F1
#
_entry.id   AF-A0AAW2KRL0-F1
#
_cell.length_a   1.000
_cell.length_b   1.000
_cell.length_c   1.000
_cell.angle_alpha   90.00
_cell.angle_beta   90.00
_cell.angle_gamma   90.00
#
_symmetry.space_group_name_H-M   'P 1'
#
loop_
_entity.id
_entity.type
_entity.pdbx_description
1 polymer ?
#
loop_
_entity_poly.entity_id
_entity_poly.type
_entity_poly.pdbx_seq_one_letter_code
_entity_poly.pdbx_strand_id
1 'polypeptide(L)'
;MSHGQGLRRPRSQSHGFLIAHGSWVISAIHNIGVVLTEITGGMGSKFLFVRGQEECTDSGFECLHKKQKPLFLKELKDLWEKKYNKEKYSASNTLLIDDEPHTCLTNPPNTAIFPHPYKKHDRNDTFLGPNGELRKFLDGLADAKDVPSYVKDHRIGQPAITPSHPDWSYYAKIVSHLEKKGETEKSAETSDDE
;
A
#
# COMPACT_ATOMS: atom_id res chain seq x y z
N MET A 1 40.39 -12.99 38.45
CA MET A 1 39.01 -12.50 38.54
C MET A 1 38.83 -11.43 37.48
N SER A 2 38.26 -11.77 36.32
CA SER A 2 38.07 -10.84 35.19
C SER A 2 36.57 -10.58 35.02
N HIS A 3 36.15 -9.33 35.20
CA HIS A 3 34.77 -8.89 35.02
C HIS A 3 34.56 -8.51 33.55
N GLY A 4 33.85 -9.35 32.80
CA GLY A 4 33.39 -9.03 31.44
C GLY A 4 32.10 -8.21 31.50
N GLN A 5 32.18 -6.93 31.12
CA GLN A 5 31.01 -6.09 30.87
C GLN A 5 30.31 -6.57 29.58
N GLY A 6 29.06 -7.00 29.71
CA GLY A 6 28.20 -7.31 28.57
C GLY A 6 27.75 -6.02 27.88
N LEU A 7 28.34 -5.69 26.74
CA LEU A 7 27.81 -4.66 25.85
C LEU A 7 26.40 -5.05 25.39
N ARG A 8 25.39 -4.29 25.83
CA ARG A 8 24.06 -4.31 25.21
C ARG A 8 24.19 -3.75 23.79
N ARG A 9 23.82 -4.55 22.80
CA ARG A 9 23.68 -4.09 21.41
C ARG A 9 22.62 -2.99 21.34
N PRO A 10 22.81 -1.94 20.52
CA PRO A 10 21.76 -0.95 20.30
C PRO A 10 20.56 -1.64 19.64
N ARG A 11 19.34 -1.28 20.09
CA ARG A 11 18.11 -1.68 19.40
C ARG A 11 18.17 -1.12 17.99
N SER A 12 18.00 -2.02 17.02
CA SER A 12 17.85 -1.71 15.60
C SER A 12 16.84 -0.58 15.41
N GLN A 13 17.15 0.31 14.47
CA GLN A 13 16.26 1.39 14.04
C GLN A 13 14.88 0.80 13.74
N SER A 14 13.85 1.42 14.31
CA SER A 14 12.46 1.11 14.02
C SER A 14 12.19 1.42 12.54
N HIS A 15 12.19 0.39 11.71
CA HIS A 15 11.69 0.46 10.34
C HIS A 15 10.18 0.65 10.47
N GLY A 16 9.71 1.87 10.24
CA GLY A 16 8.28 2.17 10.27
C GLY A 16 7.61 1.48 9.09
N PHE A 17 6.74 0.52 9.36
CA PHE A 17 5.88 -0.08 8.35
C PHE A 17 4.73 0.86 8.04
N LEU A 18 4.59 1.22 6.77
CA LEU A 18 3.43 1.95 6.29
C LEU A 18 2.26 0.96 6.16
N ILE A 19 1.23 1.15 6.99
CA ILE A 19 -0.05 0.45 6.87
C ILE A 19 -1.02 1.45 6.24
N ALA A 20 -1.19 1.42 4.93
CA ALA A 20 -2.36 2.01 4.28
C ALA A 20 -3.46 0.94 4.36
N HIS A 21 -4.58 1.18 5.06
CA HIS A 21 -5.70 0.23 5.14
C HIS A 21 -6.83 0.70 4.22
N GLY A 22 -7.51 -0.26 3.59
CA GLY A 22 -8.65 -0.09 2.69
C GLY A 22 -9.79 0.71 3.33
N SER A 23 -9.76 2.01 3.09
CA SER A 23 -10.87 2.93 2.89
C SER A 23 -10.22 4.31 2.75
N TRP A 24 -9.96 4.75 1.53
CA TRP A 24 -9.85 6.19 1.31
C TRP A 24 -11.17 6.75 1.83
N VAL A 25 -11.12 7.55 2.90
CA VAL A 25 -12.31 8.08 3.55
C VAL A 25 -13.08 8.89 2.51
N ILE A 26 -14.13 8.30 1.95
CA ILE A 26 -15.21 9.05 1.30
C ILE A 26 -15.95 9.75 2.43
N SER A 27 -15.45 10.91 2.82
CA SER A 27 -16.18 12.04 3.39
C SER A 27 -15.19 13.15 3.68
N ALA A 28 -15.39 14.29 3.02
CA ALA A 28 -14.77 15.58 3.26
C ALA A 28 -14.19 15.74 4.68
N ILE A 29 -12.88 15.93 4.79
CA ILE A 29 -12.06 16.79 5.70
C ILE A 29 -12.48 17.04 7.18
N HIS A 30 -13.62 16.59 7.69
CA HIS A 30 -14.13 17.00 8.99
C HIS A 30 -14.23 15.89 10.05
N ASN A 31 -14.04 14.60 9.75
CA ASN A 31 -14.28 13.53 10.76
C ASN A 31 -13.20 12.43 10.90
N ILE A 32 -12.06 12.53 10.20
CA ILE A 32 -11.02 11.48 10.29
C ILE A 32 -10.37 11.40 11.68
N GLY A 33 -10.33 12.51 12.42
CA GLY A 33 -9.78 12.53 13.79
C GLY A 33 -10.52 11.61 14.75
N VAL A 34 -11.85 11.54 14.65
CA VAL A 34 -12.68 10.73 15.57
C VAL A 34 -12.59 9.24 15.23
N VAL A 35 -12.67 8.88 13.95
CA VAL A 35 -12.57 7.48 13.50
C VAL A 35 -11.17 6.92 13.75
N LEU A 36 -10.12 7.71 13.52
CA LEU A 36 -8.76 7.30 13.85
C LEU A 36 -8.54 7.18 15.36
N THR A 37 -9.13 8.07 16.17
CA THR A 37 -9.06 7.98 17.63
C THR A 37 -9.76 6.71 18.15
N GLU A 38 -10.92 6.36 17.60
CA GLU A 38 -11.65 5.12 17.95
C GLU A 38 -10.89 3.86 17.51
N ILE A 39 -10.43 3.79 16.26
CA ILE A 39 -9.73 2.61 15.71
C ILE A 39 -8.36 2.40 16.36
N THR A 40 -7.66 3.48 16.71
CA THR A 40 -6.33 3.40 17.32
C THR A 40 -6.35 3.47 18.84
N GLY A 41 -7.53 3.55 19.47
CA GLY A 41 -7.64 3.71 20.92
C GLY A 41 -6.94 4.96 21.44
N GLY A 42 -6.99 6.07 20.70
CA GLY A 42 -6.34 7.34 21.03
C GLY A 42 -4.86 7.43 20.67
N MET A 43 -4.30 6.45 19.94
CA MET A 43 -2.90 6.47 19.48
C MET A 43 -2.73 7.18 18.12
N GLY A 44 -3.29 8.37 17.98
CA GLY A 44 -3.22 9.20 16.75
C GLY A 44 -1.79 9.54 16.28
N SER A 45 -0.77 9.23 17.08
CA SER A 45 0.65 9.50 16.82
C SER A 45 1.39 8.40 16.01
N LYS A 46 0.70 7.37 15.49
CA LYS A 46 1.34 6.25 14.76
C LYS A 46 1.27 6.34 13.24
N PHE A 47 0.50 7.26 12.68
CA PHE A 47 0.45 7.45 11.22
C PHE A 47 1.50 8.48 10.81
N LEU A 48 2.34 8.10 9.85
CA LEU A 48 3.37 8.98 9.31
C LEU A 48 2.76 10.06 8.39
N PHE A 49 1.66 9.73 7.73
CA PHE A 49 0.89 10.63 6.87
C PHE A 49 -0.47 9.99 6.53
N VAL A 50 -1.41 10.84 6.10
CA VAL A 50 -2.69 10.44 5.51
C VAL A 50 -2.68 10.89 4.06
N ARG A 51 -3.13 10.03 3.14
CA ARG A 51 -3.36 10.44 1.76
C ARG A 51 -4.86 10.48 1.45
N GLY A 52 -5.28 11.41 0.59
CA GLY A 52 -6.64 11.49 0.00
C GLY A 52 -6.71 11.07 -1.48
N GLN A 53 -7.93 10.91 -2.00
CA GLN A 53 -8.18 10.47 -3.38
C GLN A 53 -7.49 11.36 -4.42
N GLU A 54 -7.34 12.65 -4.14
CA GLU A 54 -6.62 13.64 -4.94
C GLU A 54 -5.13 13.30 -5.15
N GLU A 55 -4.61 12.36 -4.39
CA GLU A 55 -3.25 11.86 -4.51
C GLU A 55 -3.18 10.51 -5.20
N CYS A 56 -4.31 9.95 -5.64
CA CYS A 56 -4.33 8.79 -6.51
C CYS A 56 -4.24 9.21 -7.98
N THR A 57 -3.69 8.34 -8.82
CA THR A 57 -3.66 8.55 -10.26
C THR A 57 -5.01 8.17 -10.84
N ASP A 58 -5.71 9.14 -11.44
CA ASP A 58 -6.88 8.84 -12.27
C ASP A 58 -6.43 8.05 -13.50
N SER A 59 -6.92 6.81 -13.63
CA SER A 59 -6.60 5.97 -14.76
C SER A 59 -7.29 6.42 -16.06
N GLY A 60 -8.39 7.19 -15.96
CA GLY A 60 -9.30 7.47 -17.07
C GLY A 60 -10.25 6.31 -17.40
N PHE A 61 -10.25 5.24 -16.60
CA PHE A 61 -11.12 4.07 -16.75
C PHE A 61 -12.01 3.88 -15.53
N GLU A 62 -13.04 3.04 -15.66
CA GLU A 62 -13.93 2.64 -14.57
C GLU A 62 -13.48 1.31 -13.94
N CYS A 63 -14.05 0.92 -12.81
CA CYS A 63 -13.87 -0.42 -12.28
C CYS A 63 -14.63 -1.43 -13.17
N LEU A 64 -13.97 -2.52 -13.58
CA LEU A 64 -14.54 -3.53 -14.51
C LEU A 64 -15.96 -4.00 -14.14
N HIS A 65 -16.20 -4.29 -12.86
CA HIS A 65 -17.49 -4.79 -12.36
C HIS A 65 -18.42 -3.69 -11.83
N LYS A 66 -18.01 -2.41 -11.92
CA LYS A 66 -18.76 -1.23 -11.47
C LYS A 66 -18.53 -0.07 -12.44
N LYS A 67 -19.19 -0.11 -13.60
CA LYS A 67 -19.11 0.86 -14.72
C LYS A 67 -19.58 2.30 -14.42
N GLN A 68 -19.59 2.70 -13.17
CA GLN A 68 -19.86 4.09 -12.75
C GLN A 68 -18.88 4.52 -11.64
N LYS A 69 -18.01 3.60 -11.21
CA LYS A 69 -16.96 3.86 -10.22
C LYS A 69 -15.67 4.11 -11.01
N PRO A 70 -15.11 5.32 -11.00
CA PRO A 70 -13.79 5.57 -11.57
C PRO A 70 -12.73 4.70 -10.91
N LEU A 71 -11.74 4.28 -11.69
CA LEU A 71 -10.59 3.53 -11.21
C LEU A 71 -9.43 4.49 -10.92
N PHE A 72 -9.16 4.65 -9.63
CA PHE A 72 -8.00 5.39 -9.12
C PHE A 72 -6.89 4.43 -8.71
N LEU A 73 -5.67 4.69 -9.18
CA LEU A 73 -4.50 3.89 -8.87
C LEU A 73 -3.72 4.48 -7.70
N LYS A 74 -3.27 3.59 -6.81
CA LYS A 74 -2.50 3.92 -5.60
C LYS A 74 -1.02 3.65 -5.89
N GLU A 75 -0.40 4.55 -6.65
CA GLU A 75 0.98 4.36 -7.10
C GLU A 75 1.98 4.62 -5.96
N LEU A 76 2.74 3.59 -5.59
CA LEU A 76 3.78 3.70 -4.57
C LEU A 76 4.98 4.51 -5.05
N LYS A 77 5.26 4.56 -6.36
CA LYS A 77 6.32 5.42 -6.91
C LYS A 77 6.12 6.90 -6.55
N ASP A 78 4.88 7.39 -6.55
CA ASP A 78 4.57 8.77 -6.17
C ASP A 78 4.89 9.03 -4.70
N LEU A 79 4.74 8.00 -3.85
CA LEU A 79 5.16 8.04 -2.46
C LEU A 79 6.68 8.22 -2.35
N TRP A 80 7.43 7.42 -3.11
CA TRP A 80 8.89 7.39 -3.04
C TRP A 80 9.54 8.61 -3.68
N GLU A 81 8.95 9.17 -4.74
CA GLU A 81 9.58 10.19 -5.57
C GLU A 81 9.15 11.61 -5.26
N LYS A 82 7.85 11.83 -5.00
CA LYS A 82 7.26 13.18 -4.99
C LYS A 82 7.04 13.77 -3.61
N LYS A 83 6.69 12.93 -2.62
CA LYS A 83 6.19 13.43 -1.32
C LYS A 83 7.07 13.11 -0.12
N TYR A 84 7.83 12.03 -0.16
CA TYR A 84 8.60 11.58 0.99
C TYR A 84 10.05 11.37 0.58
N ASN A 85 10.97 11.69 1.49
CA ASN A 85 12.41 11.67 1.23
C ASN A 85 12.79 10.38 0.48
N LYS A 86 13.29 10.52 -0.75
CA LYS A 86 13.65 9.44 -1.69
C LYS A 86 14.53 8.35 -1.05
N GLU A 87 15.20 8.68 0.03
CA GLU A 87 16.10 7.80 0.77
C GLU A 87 15.41 6.90 1.81
N LYS A 88 14.17 7.23 2.24
CA LYS A 88 13.53 6.53 3.36
C LYS A 88 12.65 5.35 2.94
N TYR A 89 11.95 5.47 1.81
CA TYR A 89 10.99 4.46 1.35
C TYR A 89 11.26 4.05 -0.08
N SER A 90 11.08 2.76 -0.33
CA SER A 90 11.24 2.11 -1.64
C SER A 90 10.38 0.85 -1.71
N ALA A 91 10.40 0.17 -2.87
CA ALA A 91 9.75 -1.12 -3.04
C ALA A 91 10.21 -2.17 -2.02
N SER A 92 11.46 -2.08 -1.54
CA SER A 92 12.03 -3.07 -0.61
C SER A 92 11.48 -2.97 0.82
N ASN A 93 10.93 -1.83 1.21
CA ASN A 93 10.50 -1.57 2.59
C ASN A 93 9.10 -0.94 2.71
N THR A 94 8.34 -0.90 1.61
CA THR A 94 6.97 -0.37 1.58
C THR A 94 5.99 -1.48 1.21
N LEU A 95 5.00 -1.71 2.07
CA LEU A 95 3.87 -2.59 1.79
C LEU A 95 2.59 -1.74 1.64
N LEU A 96 1.80 -2.04 0.62
CA LEU A 96 0.43 -1.54 0.51
C LEU A 96 -0.57 -2.62 0.94
N ILE A 97 -1.62 -2.26 1.68
CA ILE A 97 -2.69 -3.18 2.08
C ILE A 97 -4.02 -2.64 1.58
N ASP A 98 -4.67 -3.35 0.69
CA ASP A 98 -5.87 -2.85 0.04
C ASP A 98 -6.80 -4.00 -0.33
N ASP A 99 -8.11 -3.88 -0.14
CA ASP A 99 -9.02 -4.99 -0.48
C ASP A 99 -9.38 -5.03 -1.97
N GLU A 100 -8.87 -4.09 -2.77
CA GLU A 100 -9.13 -3.94 -4.20
C GLU A 100 -7.85 -4.14 -5.04
N PRO A 101 -7.52 -5.36 -5.51
CA PRO A 101 -6.29 -5.64 -6.27
C PRO A 101 -6.01 -4.74 -7.48
N HIS A 102 -7.07 -4.29 -8.15
CA HIS A 102 -7.00 -3.49 -9.37
C HIS A 102 -6.55 -2.03 -9.13
N THR A 103 -6.49 -1.55 -7.89
CA THR A 103 -5.95 -0.21 -7.57
C THR A 103 -4.42 -0.17 -7.62
N CYS A 104 -3.78 -1.34 -7.70
CA CYS A 104 -2.33 -1.52 -7.59
C CYS A 104 -1.67 -1.97 -8.88
N LEU A 105 -2.38 -1.85 -10.01
CA LEU A 105 -1.96 -2.41 -11.31
C LEU A 105 -0.56 -2.03 -11.76
N THR A 106 -0.10 -0.82 -11.41
CA THR A 106 1.20 -0.28 -11.83
C THR A 106 2.28 -0.37 -10.75
N ASN A 107 1.96 -0.93 -9.58
CA ASN A 107 2.95 -1.12 -8.51
C ASN A 107 3.86 -2.31 -8.81
N PRO A 108 5.12 -2.29 -8.34
CA PRO A 108 6.01 -3.43 -8.50
C PRO A 108 5.42 -4.73 -7.93
N PRO A 109 5.73 -5.89 -8.51
CA PRO A 109 5.22 -7.16 -8.01
C PRO A 109 5.54 -7.39 -6.54
N ASN A 110 4.57 -7.93 -5.80
CA ASN A 110 4.71 -8.31 -4.38
C ASN A 110 4.98 -7.12 -3.42
N THR A 111 4.63 -5.88 -3.78
CA THR A 111 4.65 -4.74 -2.83
C THR A 111 3.29 -4.47 -2.18
N ALA A 112 2.30 -5.35 -2.41
CA ALA A 112 0.96 -5.21 -1.88
C ALA A 112 0.38 -6.57 -1.47
N ILE A 113 -0.48 -6.55 -0.46
CA ILE A 113 -1.36 -7.67 -0.08
C ILE A 113 -2.80 -7.23 -0.18
N PHE A 114 -3.69 -8.19 -0.44
CA PHE A 114 -5.09 -7.87 -0.72
C PHE A 114 -6.08 -8.60 0.19
N PRO A 115 -6.29 -8.14 1.44
CA PRO A 115 -7.28 -8.75 2.33
C PRO A 115 -8.66 -8.90 1.67
N HIS A 116 -9.46 -9.84 2.16
CA HIS A 116 -10.85 -9.90 1.75
C HIS A 116 -11.61 -8.71 2.37
N PRO A 117 -12.57 -8.11 1.65
CA PRO A 117 -13.34 -6.98 2.18
C PRO A 117 -14.03 -7.35 3.50
N TYR A 118 -13.94 -6.43 4.48
CA TYR A 118 -14.60 -6.59 5.77
C TYR A 118 -16.12 -6.72 5.62
N LYS A 119 -16.70 -7.70 6.31
CA LYS A 119 -18.15 -7.94 6.31
C LYS A 119 -18.70 -7.61 7.68
N LYS A 120 -19.44 -6.51 7.80
CA LYS A 120 -20.00 -6.03 9.09
C LYS A 120 -20.84 -7.05 9.90
N HIS A 121 -21.36 -8.08 9.23
CA HIS A 121 -22.17 -9.13 9.86
C HIS A 121 -21.36 -10.39 10.19
N ASP A 122 -20.11 -10.46 9.77
CA ASP A 122 -19.21 -11.55 10.13
C ASP A 122 -18.65 -11.31 11.52
N ARG A 123 -19.31 -11.89 12.51
CA ARG A 123 -18.90 -11.81 13.92
C ARG A 123 -17.69 -12.70 14.24
N ASN A 124 -17.28 -13.54 13.29
CA ASN A 124 -16.13 -14.45 13.43
C ASN A 124 -14.89 -13.89 12.72
N ASP A 125 -14.96 -12.67 12.16
CA ASP A 125 -13.80 -12.01 11.57
C ASP A 125 -12.74 -11.77 12.66
N THR A 126 -11.62 -12.48 12.50
CA THR A 126 -10.46 -12.41 13.39
C THR A 126 -9.23 -11.87 12.68
N PHE A 127 -9.37 -11.37 11.44
CA PHE A 127 -8.25 -11.02 10.56
C PHE A 127 -7.31 -9.98 11.19
N LEU A 128 -7.90 -8.94 11.80
CA LEU A 128 -7.19 -7.87 12.53
C LEU A 128 -7.06 -8.13 14.05
N GLY A 129 -7.66 -9.21 14.54
CA GLY A 129 -7.74 -9.54 15.97
C GLY A 129 -6.38 -9.95 16.55
N PRO A 130 -6.28 -10.11 17.88
CA PRO A 130 -5.12 -10.74 18.51
C PRO A 130 -4.85 -12.12 17.88
N ASN A 131 -3.60 -12.38 17.48
CA ASN A 131 -3.21 -13.57 16.71
C ASN A 131 -3.89 -13.72 15.33
N GLY A 132 -4.54 -12.68 14.83
CA GLY A 132 -5.12 -12.61 13.50
C GLY A 132 -4.05 -12.74 12.41
N GLU A 133 -4.49 -13.19 11.23
CA GLU A 133 -3.61 -13.45 10.09
C GLU A 133 -2.81 -12.22 9.69
N LEU A 134 -3.42 -11.03 9.66
CA LEU A 134 -2.70 -9.81 9.30
C LEU A 134 -1.59 -9.47 10.30
N ARG A 135 -1.87 -9.61 11.61
CA ARG A 135 -0.87 -9.30 12.64
C ARG A 135 0.32 -10.23 12.54
N LYS A 136 0.08 -11.52 12.42
CA LYS A 136 1.15 -12.52 12.23
C LYS A 136 1.96 -12.25 10.96
N PHE A 137 1.28 -11.90 9.87
CA PHE A 137 1.95 -11.54 8.62
C PHE A 137 2.86 -10.32 8.80
N LEU A 138 2.37 -9.25 9.43
CA LEU A 138 3.13 -8.03 9.67
C LEU A 138 4.26 -8.21 10.68
N ASP A 139 4.08 -9.05 11.70
CA ASP A 139 5.12 -9.40 12.67
C ASP A 139 6.28 -10.12 11.96
N GLY A 140 6.00 -11.10 11.11
CA GLY A 140 7.05 -11.77 10.33
C GLY A 140 7.68 -10.85 9.26
N LEU A 141 6.90 -9.94 8.67
CA LEU A 141 7.43 -8.93 7.74
C LEU A 141 8.38 -7.97 8.44
N ALA A 142 8.17 -7.69 9.74
CA ALA A 142 9.03 -6.80 10.53
C ALA A 142 10.48 -7.29 10.63
N ASP A 143 10.67 -8.61 10.61
CA ASP A 143 11.98 -9.27 10.67
C ASP A 143 12.50 -9.67 9.28
N ALA A 144 11.72 -9.44 8.22
CA ALA A 144 12.08 -9.83 6.87
C ALA A 144 13.16 -8.91 6.26
N LYS A 145 13.90 -9.48 5.30
CA LYS A 145 14.93 -8.73 4.56
C LYS A 145 14.34 -7.63 3.68
N ASP A 146 13.28 -7.96 2.96
CA ASP A 146 12.59 -7.06 2.03
C ASP A 146 11.14 -7.49 1.84
N VAL A 147 10.28 -6.51 1.56
CA VAL A 147 8.85 -6.70 1.35
C VAL A 147 8.57 -7.65 0.18
N PRO A 148 9.15 -7.47 -1.03
CA PRO A 148 8.75 -8.29 -2.17
C PRO A 148 9.02 -9.77 -2.00
N SER A 149 10.18 -10.15 -1.44
CA SER A 149 10.50 -11.55 -1.18
C SER A 149 9.57 -12.15 -0.13
N TYR A 150 9.32 -11.41 0.95
CA TYR A 150 8.43 -11.88 2.02
C TYR A 150 6.99 -12.07 1.55
N VAL A 151 6.42 -11.08 0.84
CA VAL A 151 5.06 -11.15 0.28
C VAL A 151 4.93 -12.29 -0.73
N LYS A 152 5.97 -12.53 -1.54
CA LYS A 152 5.98 -13.63 -2.51
C LYS A 152 5.81 -14.98 -1.82
N ASP A 153 6.50 -15.18 -0.70
CA ASP A 153 6.56 -16.46 0.02
C ASP A 153 5.40 -16.64 1.04
N HIS A 154 4.81 -15.54 1.53
CA HIS A 154 3.80 -15.55 2.61
C HIS A 154 2.46 -14.93 2.18
N ARG A 155 1.99 -15.24 0.96
CA ARG A 155 0.78 -14.61 0.40
C ARG A 155 -0.44 -14.80 1.29
N ILE A 156 -1.12 -13.69 1.60
CA ILE A 156 -2.42 -13.67 2.27
C ILE A 156 -3.44 -12.88 1.45
N GLY A 157 -4.72 -13.24 1.58
CA GLY A 157 -5.82 -12.57 0.89
C GLY A 157 -5.98 -12.96 -0.59
N GLN A 158 -6.45 -12.01 -1.39
CA GLN A 158 -6.74 -12.13 -2.81
C GLN A 158 -5.45 -12.07 -3.65
N PRO A 159 -5.42 -12.70 -4.83
CA PRO A 159 -4.29 -12.59 -5.74
C PRO A 159 -4.19 -11.18 -6.35
N ALA A 160 -2.96 -10.74 -6.62
CA ALA A 160 -2.71 -9.56 -7.44
C ALA A 160 -3.25 -9.76 -8.87
N ILE A 161 -3.66 -8.66 -9.52
CA ILE A 161 -3.93 -8.68 -10.96
C ILE A 161 -2.60 -8.77 -11.70
N THR A 162 -2.42 -9.82 -12.49
CA THR A 162 -1.23 -10.08 -13.30
C THR A 162 -1.65 -10.49 -14.72
N PRO A 163 -0.71 -10.66 -15.67
CA PRO A 163 -1.03 -11.13 -17.02
C PRO A 163 -1.79 -12.46 -17.10
N SER A 164 -1.76 -13.28 -16.05
CA SER A 164 -2.54 -14.53 -15.98
C SER A 164 -3.98 -14.34 -15.51
N HIS A 165 -4.40 -13.12 -15.18
CA HIS A 165 -5.77 -12.85 -14.72
C HIS A 165 -6.77 -13.05 -15.88
N PRO A 166 -7.95 -13.67 -15.65
CA PRO A 166 -8.95 -13.90 -16.71
C PRO A 166 -9.33 -12.63 -17.47
N ASP A 167 -9.47 -11.52 -16.75
CA ASP A 167 -9.81 -10.21 -17.32
C ASP A 167 -8.58 -9.36 -17.70
N TRP A 168 -7.39 -9.97 -17.88
CA TRP A 168 -6.17 -9.21 -18.19
C TRP A 168 -6.31 -8.35 -19.45
N SER A 169 -7.10 -8.77 -20.44
CA SER A 169 -7.36 -7.98 -21.65
C SER A 169 -7.96 -6.59 -21.36
N TYR A 170 -8.69 -6.45 -20.25
CA TYR A 170 -9.20 -5.17 -19.77
C TYR A 170 -8.07 -4.37 -19.09
N TYR A 171 -7.40 -4.98 -18.11
CA TYR A 171 -6.37 -4.32 -17.32
C TYR A 171 -5.13 -3.90 -18.13
N ALA A 172 -4.75 -4.68 -19.14
CA ALA A 172 -3.65 -4.36 -20.05
C ALA A 172 -3.89 -3.03 -20.80
N LYS A 173 -5.14 -2.67 -21.10
CA LYS A 173 -5.48 -1.39 -21.73
C LYS A 173 -5.16 -0.21 -20.80
N ILE A 174 -5.46 -0.36 -19.52
CA ILE A 174 -5.17 0.65 -18.49
C ILE A 174 -3.66 0.83 -18.35
N VAL A 175 -2.91 -0.28 -18.20
CA VAL A 175 -1.45 -0.24 -18.09
C VAL A 175 -0.82 0.44 -19.32
N SER A 176 -1.21 0.01 -20.52
CA SER A 176 -0.69 0.58 -21.77
C SER A 176 -1.03 2.07 -21.94
N HIS A 177 -2.21 2.51 -21.45
CA HIS A 177 -2.60 3.92 -21.50
C HIS A 177 -1.71 4.79 -20.61
N LEU A 178 -1.40 4.30 -19.41
CA LEU A 178 -0.60 5.02 -18.43
C LEU A 178 0.88 5.09 -18.81
N GLU A 179 1.42 4.03 -19.42
CA GLU A 179 2.79 4.04 -19.95
C GLU A 179 2.96 5.14 -21.02
N LYS A 180 2.04 5.22 -21.98
CA LYS A 180 2.04 6.27 -23.02
C LYS A 180 1.90 7.68 -22.46
N LYS A 181 1.05 7.84 -21.44
CA LYS A 181 0.86 9.12 -20.77
C LYS A 181 2.17 9.58 -20.11
N GLY A 182 2.86 8.69 -19.40
CA GLY A 182 4.15 8.98 -18.77
C GLY A 182 5.28 9.31 -19.75
N GLU A 183 5.32 8.68 -20.92
CA GLU A 183 6.29 9.00 -21.99
C GLU A 183 6.07 10.41 -22.57
N THR A 184 4.81 10.80 -22.73
CA THR A 184 4.44 12.11 -23.27
C THR A 184 4.79 13.22 -22.27
N GLU A 185 4.48 13.03 -20.99
CA GLU A 185 4.80 13.98 -19.91
C GLU A 185 6.32 14.18 -19.76
N LYS A 186 7.10 13.10 -19.82
CA LYS A 186 8.56 13.16 -19.71
C LYS A 186 9.22 13.86 -20.90
N SER A 187 8.66 13.72 -22.09
CA SER A 187 9.18 14.36 -23.31
C SER A 187 8.89 15.86 -23.34
N ALA A 188 7.77 16.30 -22.73
CA ALA A 188 7.41 17.71 -22.59
C ALA A 188 8.29 18.43 -21.55
N GLU A 189 8.64 17.77 -20.44
CA GLU A 189 9.54 18.36 -19.43
C GLU A 189 10.97 18.59 -19.97
N THR A 190 11.44 17.77 -20.93
CA THR A 190 12.78 17.90 -21.50
C THR A 190 12.91 18.97 -22.60
N SER A 191 11.79 19.53 -23.09
CA SER A 191 11.81 20.54 -24.16
C SER A 191 11.76 21.98 -23.68
N ASP A 192 11.54 22.22 -22.38
CA ASP A 192 11.45 23.56 -21.79
C ASP A 192 12.80 24.06 -21.20
N ASP A 193 13.86 23.25 -21.29
CA ASP A 193 15.22 23.54 -20.80
C ASP A 193 16.25 23.84 -21.92
N GLU A 194 15.82 23.98 -23.20
CA GLU A 194 16.66 24.46 -24.34
C GLU A 194 16.27 25.87 -24.81
#